data_AF-A0A7C7PEX0-F1
#
_entry.id   AF-A0A7C7PEX0-F1
#
_cell.length_a   1.000
_cell.length_b   1.000
_cell.length_c   1.000
_cell.angle_alpha   90.00
_cell.angle_beta   90.00
_cell.angle_gamma   90.00
#
_symmetry.space_group_name_H-M   'P 1'
#
loop_
_entity.id
_entity.type
_entity.pdbx_description
1 polymer ?
#
loop_
_entity_poly.entity_id
_entity_poly.type
_entity_poly.pdbx_seq_one_letter_code
_entity_poly.pdbx_strand_id
1 'polypeptide(L)'
;MLIERPRILVINPNSNEAVTEGMAQELRVFNFPDGPEIVCVSLTQGPSGIESQADVESVTLPLRNMVSERQDMDAFVIACYSDPGLQVCREATAKPVFGIQECGVLAAMAQGDRFGVIALQERSIRRHLRYLRQM
;
A
#
# COMPACT_ATOMS: atom_id res chain seq x y z
N MET A 1 3.88 -13.61 -30.26
CA MET A 1 4.41 -13.66 -28.88
C MET A 1 3.30 -13.14 -27.98
N LEU A 2 2.85 -13.92 -27.01
CA LEU A 2 2.01 -13.38 -25.94
C LEU A 2 2.90 -12.41 -25.15
N ILE A 3 2.56 -11.13 -25.16
CA ILE A 3 3.23 -10.14 -24.31
C ILE A 3 2.80 -10.46 -22.89
N GLU A 4 3.75 -10.81 -22.03
CA GLU A 4 3.48 -11.03 -20.61
C GLU A 4 3.06 -9.69 -19.99
N ARG A 5 1.87 -9.66 -19.37
CA ARG A 5 1.31 -8.43 -18.79
C ARG A 5 2.09 -8.10 -17.51
N PRO A 6 2.51 -6.84 -17.29
CA PRO A 6 3.14 -6.45 -16.03
C PRO A 6 2.24 -6.79 -14.84
N ARG A 7 2.82 -7.19 -13.71
CA ARG A 7 2.09 -7.64 -12.52
C ARG A 7 2.35 -6.71 -11.34
N ILE A 8 1.30 -6.18 -10.73
CA ILE A 8 1.40 -5.26 -9.59
C ILE A 8 0.87 -5.96 -8.34
N LEU A 9 1.69 -6.04 -7.30
CA LEU A 9 1.26 -6.57 -6.00
C LEU A 9 0.75 -5.44 -5.11
N VAL A 10 -0.52 -5.50 -4.77
CA VAL A 10 -1.17 -4.60 -3.82
C VAL A 10 -1.30 -5.32 -2.49
N ILE A 11 -0.51 -4.90 -1.51
CA ILE A 11 -0.38 -5.57 -0.22
C ILE A 11 -1.23 -4.83 0.81
N ASN A 12 -2.26 -5.50 1.34
CA ASN A 12 -2.91 -5.12 2.57
C ASN A 12 -2.04 -5.54 3.77
N PRO A 13 -1.50 -4.60 4.58
CA PRO A 13 -0.64 -4.95 5.72
C PRO A 13 -1.35 -5.61 6.91
N ASN A 14 -2.69 -5.65 6.92
CA ASN A 14 -3.43 -6.39 7.95
C ASN A 14 -3.85 -7.78 7.43
N SER A 15 -4.25 -8.66 8.35
CA SER A 15 -4.66 -10.04 8.08
C SER A 15 -6.16 -10.19 7.80
N ASN A 16 -6.91 -9.10 7.68
CA ASN A 16 -8.35 -9.15 7.42
C ASN A 16 -8.64 -9.29 5.92
N GLU A 17 -8.99 -10.52 5.52
CA GLU A 17 -9.28 -10.84 4.12
C GLU A 17 -10.46 -10.05 3.54
N ALA A 18 -11.46 -9.66 4.35
CA ALA A 18 -12.58 -8.85 3.86
C ALA A 18 -12.12 -7.47 3.35
N VAL A 19 -11.06 -6.90 3.96
CA VAL A 19 -10.44 -5.65 3.48
C VAL A 19 -9.75 -5.88 2.14
N THR A 20 -9.03 -6.99 2.00
CA THR A 20 -8.33 -7.36 0.77
C THR A 20 -9.30 -7.65 -0.38
N GLU A 21 -10.39 -8.37 -0.11
CA GLU A 21 -11.46 -8.64 -1.08
C GLU A 21 -12.15 -7.37 -1.54
N GLY A 22 -12.51 -6.47 -0.60
CA GLY A 22 -13.10 -5.18 -0.93
C GLY A 22 -12.16 -4.33 -1.80
N MET A 23 -10.88 -4.26 -1.43
CA MET A 23 -9.86 -3.58 -2.23
C MET A 23 -9.72 -4.20 -3.63
N ALA A 24 -9.67 -5.52 -3.72
CA ALA A 24 -9.58 -6.24 -5.00
C ALA A 24 -10.80 -5.98 -5.89
N GLN A 25 -12.00 -5.86 -5.31
CA GLN A 25 -13.22 -5.53 -6.02
C GLN A 25 -13.15 -4.12 -6.63
N GLU A 26 -12.74 -3.11 -5.86
CA GLU A 26 -12.62 -1.73 -6.36
C GLU A 26 -11.56 -1.59 -7.44
N LEU A 27 -10.46 -2.34 -7.34
CA LEU A 27 -9.37 -2.29 -8.32
C LEU A 27 -9.69 -2.99 -9.65
N ARG A 28 -10.80 -3.72 -9.77
CA ARG A 28 -11.19 -4.41 -11.01
C ARG A 28 -11.32 -3.47 -12.21
N VAL A 29 -11.69 -2.20 -11.97
CA VAL A 29 -11.82 -1.19 -13.03
C VAL A 29 -10.50 -0.92 -13.76
N PHE A 30 -9.36 -1.24 -13.14
CA PHE A 30 -8.03 -1.10 -13.72
C PHE A 30 -7.54 -2.37 -14.44
N ASN A 31 -8.32 -3.47 -14.44
CA ASN A 31 -7.97 -4.70 -15.14
C ASN A 31 -8.51 -4.71 -16.58
N PHE A 32 -7.97 -3.84 -17.43
CA PHE A 32 -8.28 -3.78 -18.86
C PHE A 32 -7.27 -4.62 -19.69
N PRO A 33 -7.61 -5.04 -20.93
CA PRO A 33 -6.86 -6.06 -21.68
C PRO A 33 -5.35 -5.78 -21.84
N ASP A 34 -4.98 -4.53 -22.05
CA ASP A 34 -3.58 -4.10 -22.22
C ASP A 34 -2.98 -3.50 -20.94
N GLY A 35 -3.72 -3.55 -19.83
CA GLY A 35 -3.30 -3.06 -18.52
C GLY A 35 -2.52 -4.10 -17.71
N PRO A 36 -1.91 -3.71 -16.58
CA PRO A 36 -1.25 -4.66 -15.69
C PRO A 36 -2.24 -5.66 -15.07
N GLU A 37 -1.75 -6.83 -14.69
CA GLU A 37 -2.44 -7.71 -13.75
C GLU A 37 -2.28 -7.14 -12.33
N ILE A 38 -3.39 -6.94 -11.61
CA ILE A 38 -3.38 -6.46 -10.23
C ILE A 38 -3.65 -7.63 -9.30
N VAL A 39 -2.68 -7.94 -8.44
CA VAL A 39 -2.75 -9.02 -7.47
C VAL A 39 -2.89 -8.41 -6.08
N CYS A 40 -4.00 -8.66 -5.40
CA CYS A 40 -4.22 -8.19 -4.03
C CYS A 40 -3.93 -9.31 -3.04
N VAL A 41 -3.18 -9.02 -1.98
CA VAL A 41 -2.85 -10.00 -0.93
C VAL A 41 -2.91 -9.39 0.46
N SER A 42 -3.24 -10.21 1.46
CA SER A 42 -3.15 -9.89 2.88
C SER A 42 -1.79 -10.28 3.45
N LEU A 43 -1.27 -9.49 4.39
CA LEU A 43 -0.15 -9.90 5.22
C LEU A 43 -0.69 -10.76 6.37
N THR A 44 -0.68 -12.08 6.20
CA THR A 44 -1.27 -13.04 7.15
C THR A 44 -0.69 -12.97 8.57
N GLN A 45 0.58 -12.59 8.70
CA GLN A 45 1.27 -12.39 9.99
C GLN A 45 1.01 -11.02 10.63
N GLY A 46 0.25 -10.14 9.96
CA GLY A 46 -0.13 -8.83 10.47
C GLY A 46 -1.31 -8.88 11.45
N PRO A 47 -1.56 -7.78 12.19
CA PRO A 47 -2.75 -7.65 13.03
C PRO A 47 -4.01 -7.63 12.15
N SER A 48 -5.19 -7.80 12.76
CA SER A 48 -6.47 -7.72 12.02
C SER A 48 -6.77 -6.32 11.45
N GLY A 49 -6.12 -5.28 11.98
CA GLY A 49 -6.21 -3.90 11.50
C GLY A 49 -5.01 -3.08 11.97
N ILE A 50 -4.72 -1.99 11.26
CA ILE A 50 -3.59 -1.08 11.57
C ILE A 50 -4.11 0.16 12.32
N GLU A 51 -4.26 0.03 13.64
CA GLU A 51 -4.99 1.00 14.44
C GLU A 51 -4.11 1.86 15.37
N SER A 52 -2.87 1.45 15.58
CA SER A 52 -1.88 2.11 16.43
C SER A 52 -0.53 2.28 15.73
N GLN A 53 0.42 3.00 16.34
CA GLN A 53 1.79 3.01 15.82
C GLN A 53 2.46 1.65 15.99
N ALA A 54 2.16 0.92 17.06
CA ALA A 54 2.72 -0.41 17.28
C ALA A 54 2.32 -1.37 16.15
N ASP A 55 1.08 -1.26 15.65
CA ASP A 55 0.62 -2.04 14.49
C ASP A 55 1.37 -1.67 13.20
N VAL A 56 1.69 -0.39 13.01
CA VAL A 56 2.50 0.07 11.86
C VAL A 56 3.91 -0.52 11.94
N GLU A 57 4.55 -0.47 13.12
CA GLU A 57 5.90 -1.00 13.28
C GLU A 57 5.96 -2.52 13.19
N SER A 58 4.94 -3.22 13.69
CA SER A 58 4.91 -4.69 13.71
C SER A 58 4.87 -5.29 12.32
N VAL A 59 4.32 -4.59 11.32
CA VAL A 59 4.22 -5.05 9.94
C VAL A 59 5.39 -4.61 9.06
N THR A 60 6.25 -3.69 9.51
CA THR A 60 7.34 -3.12 8.72
C THR A 60 8.29 -4.19 8.14
N LEU A 61 8.87 -5.06 8.97
CA LEU A 61 9.77 -6.11 8.50
C LEU A 61 9.04 -7.27 7.79
N PRO A 62 7.87 -7.72 8.26
CA PRO A 62 7.00 -8.61 7.49
C PRO A 62 6.73 -8.16 6.04
N LEU A 63 6.40 -6.89 5.82
CA LEU A 63 6.19 -6.32 4.49
C LEU A 63 7.48 -6.35 3.66
N ARG A 64 8.59 -5.89 4.25
CA ARG A 64 9.92 -5.91 3.61
C ARG A 64 10.29 -7.32 3.12
N ASN A 65 10.05 -8.35 3.93
CA ASN A 65 10.32 -9.73 3.53
C ASN A 65 9.45 -10.18 2.35
N MET A 66 8.13 -9.94 2.42
CA MET A 66 7.23 -10.24 1.31
C MET A 66 7.66 -9.55 0.01
N VAL A 67 8.02 -8.27 0.06
CA VAL A 67 8.50 -7.52 -1.12
C VAL A 67 9.79 -8.14 -1.67
N SER A 68 10.73 -8.53 -0.80
CA SER A 68 11.99 -9.15 -1.23
C SER A 68 11.82 -10.54 -1.87
N GLU A 69 10.80 -11.30 -1.45
CA GLU A 69 10.55 -12.67 -1.92
C GLU A 69 9.77 -12.71 -3.25
N ARG A 70 8.99 -11.67 -3.55
CA ARG A 70 8.10 -11.60 -4.72
C ARG A 70 8.80 -11.09 -5.98
N GLN A 71 9.81 -11.84 -6.41
CA GLN A 71 10.58 -11.56 -7.64
C GLN A 71 9.75 -11.72 -8.93
N ASP A 72 8.53 -12.25 -8.85
CA ASP A 72 7.57 -12.43 -9.95
C ASP A 72 6.68 -11.21 -10.23
N MET A 73 6.76 -10.15 -9.41
CA MET A 73 5.98 -8.91 -9.55
C MET A 73 6.80 -7.81 -10.22
N ASP A 74 6.21 -6.84 -10.89
CA ASP A 74 6.91 -5.71 -11.52
C ASP A 74 6.87 -4.43 -10.68
N ALA A 75 5.88 -4.30 -9.79
CA ALA A 75 5.76 -3.20 -8.84
C ALA A 75 4.95 -3.61 -7.60
N PHE A 76 5.06 -2.80 -6.54
CA PHE A 76 4.42 -3.02 -5.25
C PHE A 76 3.66 -1.79 -4.78
N VAL A 77 2.53 -2.01 -4.13
CA VAL A 77 1.72 -0.98 -3.47
C VAL A 77 1.44 -1.41 -2.04
N ILE A 78 1.83 -0.58 -1.07
CA ILE A 78 1.49 -0.75 0.35
C ILE A 78 0.13 -0.08 0.57
N ALA A 79 -0.93 -0.90 0.65
CA ALA A 79 -2.31 -0.44 0.72
C ALA A 79 -2.79 -0.16 2.16
N CYS A 80 -2.07 0.71 2.86
CA CYS A 80 -2.49 1.20 4.17
C CYS A 80 -2.10 2.66 4.32
N TYR A 81 -3.04 3.49 4.77
CA TYR A 81 -2.76 4.89 5.06
C TYR A 81 -1.74 4.98 6.22
N SER A 82 -0.70 5.81 6.07
CA SER A 82 0.58 5.83 6.83
C SER A 82 1.71 4.96 6.25
N ASP A 83 1.49 4.31 5.10
CA ASP A 83 2.48 3.57 4.31
C ASP A 83 3.52 2.76 5.13
N PRO A 84 3.07 1.78 5.94
CA PRO A 84 3.94 1.04 6.86
C PRO A 84 5.16 0.45 6.13
N GLY A 85 6.35 0.70 6.67
CA GLY A 85 7.59 0.13 6.14
C GLY A 85 7.96 0.52 4.70
N LEU A 86 7.38 1.58 4.13
CA LEU A 86 7.61 1.95 2.73
C LEU A 86 9.10 2.04 2.37
N GLN A 87 9.91 2.72 3.18
CA GLN A 87 11.33 2.94 2.89
C GLN A 87 12.13 1.63 2.92
N VAL A 88 11.92 0.78 3.92
CA VAL A 88 12.61 -0.53 3.98
C VAL A 88 12.13 -1.49 2.88
N CYS A 89 10.89 -1.34 2.40
CA CYS A 89 10.41 -2.09 1.23
C CYS A 89 11.10 -1.61 -0.06
N ARG A 90 11.34 -0.30 -0.21
CA ARG A 90 12.11 0.25 -1.34
C ARG A 90 13.56 -0.23 -1.35
N GLU A 91 14.18 -0.42 -0.19
CA GLU A 91 15.52 -1.02 -0.09
C GLU A 91 15.55 -2.52 -0.41
N ALA A 92 14.41 -3.21 -0.26
CA ALA A 92 14.31 -4.66 -0.38
C ALA A 92 14.26 -5.18 -1.82
N THR A 93 14.04 -4.30 -2.80
CA THR A 93 13.87 -4.66 -4.21
C THR A 93 14.32 -3.52 -5.12
N ALA A 94 14.75 -3.83 -6.35
CA ALA A 94 15.04 -2.81 -7.37
C ALA A 94 13.76 -2.29 -8.06
N LYS A 95 12.60 -2.88 -7.75
CA LYS A 95 11.33 -2.59 -8.40
C LYS A 95 10.59 -1.45 -7.67
N PRO A 96 9.73 -0.68 -8.37
CA PRO A 96 8.99 0.40 -7.74
C PRO A 96 8.11 -0.07 -6.58
N VAL A 97 8.17 0.66 -5.46
CA VAL A 97 7.30 0.47 -4.29
C VAL A 97 6.62 1.78 -3.93
N PHE A 98 5.29 1.75 -3.91
CA PHE A 98 4.42 2.90 -3.67
C PHE A 98 3.67 2.76 -2.35
N GLY A 99 3.52 3.87 -1.63
CA GLY A 99 2.61 3.99 -0.50
C GLY A 99 1.36 4.74 -0.92
N ILE A 100 0.17 4.25 -0.53
CA ILE A 100 -1.08 4.90 -0.94
C ILE A 100 -1.27 6.29 -0.32
N GLN A 101 -0.72 6.56 0.87
CA GLN A 101 -0.77 7.91 1.43
C GLN A 101 0.14 8.87 0.66
N GLU A 102 1.40 8.50 0.40
CA GLU A 102 2.34 9.32 -0.38
C GLU A 102 1.75 9.66 -1.75
N CYS A 103 1.24 8.64 -2.46
CA CYS A 103 0.61 8.83 -3.77
C CYS A 103 -0.65 9.71 -3.70
N GLY A 104 -1.55 9.46 -2.74
CA GLY A 104 -2.80 10.21 -2.60
C GLY A 104 -2.57 11.69 -2.27
N VAL A 105 -1.61 11.98 -1.38
CA VAL A 105 -1.24 13.35 -1.00
C VAL A 105 -0.63 14.10 -2.20
N LEU A 106 0.34 13.49 -2.89
CA LEU A 106 0.97 14.11 -4.05
C LEU A 106 -0.04 14.38 -5.17
N ALA A 107 -0.97 13.45 -5.42
CA ALA A 107 -2.04 13.62 -6.40
C ALA A 107 -3.01 14.76 -6.02
N ALA A 108 -3.29 14.94 -4.72
CA ALA A 108 -4.15 16.04 -4.24
C ALA A 108 -3.44 17.39 -4.33
N MET A 109 -2.15 17.46 -3.97
CA MET A 109 -1.34 18.68 -4.08
C MET A 109 -1.20 19.18 -5.52
N ALA A 110 -1.24 18.27 -6.50
CA ALA A 110 -1.22 18.63 -7.91
C ALA A 110 -2.55 19.24 -8.42
N GLN A 111 -3.64 19.17 -7.65
CA GLN A 111 -4.98 19.58 -8.07
C GLN A 111 -5.48 20.89 -7.44
N GLY A 112 -4.82 21.42 -6.41
CA GLY A 112 -5.21 22.69 -5.81
C GLY A 112 -4.32 23.14 -4.65
N ASP A 113 -4.57 24.35 -4.16
CA ASP A 113 -3.73 25.01 -3.15
C ASP A 113 -3.84 24.41 -1.74
N ARG A 114 -4.90 23.63 -1.49
CA ARG A 114 -5.19 22.99 -0.19
C ARG A 114 -5.81 21.62 -0.40
N PHE A 115 -5.44 20.67 0.45
CA PHE A 115 -6.07 19.36 0.53
C PHE A 115 -6.42 19.01 1.98
N GLY A 116 -7.28 18.02 2.16
CA GLY A 116 -7.66 17.47 3.46
C GLY A 116 -7.63 15.94 3.42
N VAL A 117 -7.53 15.34 4.61
CA VAL A 117 -7.53 13.89 4.80
C VAL A 117 -8.66 13.53 5.74
N ILE A 118 -9.58 12.66 5.29
CA ILE A 118 -10.63 12.10 6.15
C ILE A 118 -10.11 10.79 6.73
N ALA A 119 -9.86 10.78 8.04
CA ALA A 119 -9.36 9.61 8.75
C ALA A 119 -10.52 8.73 9.25
N LEU A 120 -10.27 7.42 9.35
CA LEU A 120 -11.26 6.46 9.86
C LEU A 120 -11.57 6.66 11.36
N GLN A 121 -10.59 7.09 12.15
CA GLN A 121 -10.68 7.23 13.61
C GLN A 121 -9.89 8.45 14.08
N GLU A 122 -10.34 9.11 15.16
CA GLU A 122 -9.66 10.31 15.68
C GLU A 122 -8.21 10.02 16.12
N ARG A 123 -7.97 8.84 16.73
CA ARG A 123 -6.62 8.44 17.17
C ARG A 123 -5.61 8.32 16.02
N SER A 124 -6.06 8.03 14.80
CA SER A 124 -5.15 7.86 13.66
C SER A 124 -4.67 9.21 13.09
N ILE A 125 -5.41 10.30 13.33
CA ILE A 125 -5.08 11.66 12.82
C ILE A 125 -3.65 12.07 13.23
N ARG A 126 -3.29 11.91 14.52
CA ARG A 126 -1.95 12.28 14.99
C ARG A 126 -0.84 11.49 14.30
N ARG A 127 -1.07 10.20 14.04
CA ARG A 127 -0.14 9.32 13.33
C ARG A 127 -0.01 9.75 11.87
N HIS A 128 -1.13 10.00 11.20
CA HIS A 128 -1.20 10.42 9.80
C HIS A 128 -0.48 11.76 9.59
N LEU A 129 -0.70 12.73 10.49
CA LEU A 129 0.00 14.03 10.47
C LEU A 129 1.50 13.90 10.67
N ARG A 130 1.95 12.98 11.53
CA ARG A 130 3.38 12.75 11.74
C ARG A 130 4.04 12.24 10.46
N TYR A 131 3.44 11.25 9.80
CA TYR A 131 3.96 10.72 8.54
C TYR A 131 3.90 11.77 7.42
N LEU A 132 2.81 12.53 7.32
CA LEU A 132 2.68 13.61 6.33
C LEU A 132 3.78 14.67 6.45
N ARG A 133 4.24 14.98 7.66
CA ARG A 133 5.33 15.96 7.89
C ARG A 133 6.72 15.46 7.49
N GLN A 134 6.85 14.17 7.18
CA GLN A 134 8.11 13.57 6.73
C GLN A 134 8.23 13.53 5.20
N MET A 135 7.13 13.80 4.50
CA MET A 135 7.07 13.99 3.05
C MET A 135 7.51 15.40 2.68
#